data_AF-A0A011PNH2-F1
#
_entry.id   AF-A0A011PNH2-F1
#
_cell.length_a   1.000
_cell.length_b   1.000
_cell.length_c   1.000
_cell.angle_alpha   90.00
_cell.angle_beta   90.00
_cell.angle_gamma   90.00
#
_symmetry.space_group_name_H-M   'P 1'
#
loop_
_entity.id
_entity.type
_entity.pdbx_description
1 polymer ?
#
loop_
_entity_poly.entity_id
_entity_poly.type
_entity_poly.pdbx_seq_one_letter_code
_entity_poly.pdbx_strand_id
1 'polypeptide(L)'
;MSENLMPALEQSELFAGFTEQQLEQVILHVRPRAFTLKSGERLYKRGDVADRCWIVLSGDLTAKRASLRSPLRRMVYRVGSVTGIQGLADPGSERAISMICEKRCELIEIGREGIDALDAETRVMLWENVARLLMRKLALCLYEESFHD
;
A
#
# COMPACT_ATOMS: atom_id res chain seq x y z
N MET A 1 18.04 -5.59 13.62
CA MET A 1 17.28 -4.56 14.35
C MET A 1 15.81 -4.94 14.23
N SER A 2 15.16 -5.33 15.33
CA SER A 2 13.70 -5.36 15.36
C SER A 2 13.25 -3.91 15.45
N GLU A 3 13.04 -3.27 14.30
CA GLU A 3 12.46 -1.94 14.27
C GLU A 3 11.08 -1.99 14.93
N ASN A 4 10.85 -1.08 15.88
CA ASN A 4 9.53 -0.92 16.47
C ASN A 4 8.58 -0.40 15.37
N LEU A 5 7.75 -1.28 14.84
CA LEU A 5 6.82 -0.96 13.75
C LEU A 5 5.59 -0.19 14.23
N MET A 6 5.31 -0.22 15.54
CA MET A 6 4.06 0.31 16.12
C MET A 6 3.77 1.75 15.67
N PRO A 7 4.71 2.72 15.79
CA PRO A 7 4.41 4.11 15.45
C PRO A 7 4.08 4.29 13.95
N ALA A 8 4.67 3.46 13.09
CA ALA A 8 4.43 3.50 11.65
C ALA A 8 3.07 2.89 11.29
N LEU A 9 2.63 1.85 12.00
CA LEU A 9 1.31 1.27 11.82
C LEU A 9 0.22 2.22 12.32
N GLU A 10 0.41 2.84 13.49
CA GLU A 10 -0.50 3.83 14.09
C GLU A 10 -0.77 5.03 13.15
N GLN A 11 0.26 5.50 12.44
CA GLN A 11 0.16 6.64 11.54
C GLN A 11 -0.39 6.27 10.15
N SER A 12 -0.59 4.98 9.86
CA SER A 12 -1.03 4.53 8.54
C SER A 12 -2.54 4.65 8.38
N GLU A 13 -2.98 5.17 7.24
CA GLU A 13 -4.41 5.15 6.88
C GLU A 13 -4.98 3.72 6.74
N LEU A 14 -4.13 2.70 6.58
CA LEU A 14 -4.56 1.29 6.53
C LEU A 14 -5.10 0.81 7.88
N PHE A 15 -4.55 1.34 8.98
CA PHE A 15 -4.89 0.95 10.35
C PHE A 15 -5.53 2.12 11.12
N ALA A 16 -6.09 3.09 10.40
CA ALA A 16 -6.78 4.21 11.03
C ALA A 16 -7.89 3.72 11.97
N GLY A 17 -7.89 4.22 13.20
CA GLY A 17 -8.87 3.84 14.23
C GLY A 17 -8.56 2.57 15.00
N PHE A 18 -7.48 1.84 14.66
CA PHE A 18 -7.08 0.66 15.42
C PHE A 18 -6.62 1.05 16.82
N THR A 19 -6.97 0.22 17.81
CA THR A 19 -6.39 0.30 19.15
C THR A 19 -4.99 -0.34 19.16
N GLU A 20 -4.21 -0.06 20.21
CA GLU A 20 -2.90 -0.69 20.40
C GLU A 20 -2.99 -2.23 20.37
N GLN A 21 -4.00 -2.81 21.04
CA GLN A 21 -4.23 -4.25 21.02
C GLN A 21 -4.50 -4.80 19.62
N GLN A 22 -5.23 -4.06 18.78
CA GLN A 22 -5.49 -4.47 17.39
C GLN A 22 -4.21 -4.39 16.54
N LEU A 23 -3.36 -3.38 16.76
CA LEU A 23 -2.06 -3.27 16.11
C LEU A 23 -1.09 -4.37 16.56
N GLU A 24 -1.12 -4.77 17.83
CA GLU A 24 -0.38 -5.93 18.33
C GLU A 24 -0.81 -7.21 17.61
N GLN A 25 -2.11 -7.41 17.38
CA GLN A 25 -2.60 -8.53 16.57
C GLN A 25 -2.06 -8.48 15.14
N VAL A 26 -2.03 -7.30 14.52
CA VAL A 26 -1.44 -7.12 13.17
C VAL A 26 0.03 -7.55 13.19
N ILE A 27 0.82 -7.08 14.16
CA ILE A 27 2.24 -7.45 14.28
C ILE A 27 2.39 -8.97 14.46
N LEU A 28 1.59 -9.58 15.34
CA LEU A 28 1.66 -10.99 15.68
C LEU A 28 1.27 -11.91 14.52
N HIS A 29 0.15 -11.62 13.87
CA HIS A 29 -0.48 -12.50 12.90
C HIS A 29 -0.11 -12.18 11.45
N VAL A 30 -0.17 -10.91 11.07
CA VAL A 30 0.14 -10.45 9.69
C VAL A 30 1.65 -10.36 9.45
N ARG A 31 2.43 -10.24 10.54
CA ARG A 31 3.91 -10.18 10.52
C ARG A 31 4.46 -9.17 9.50
N PRO A 32 4.12 -7.88 9.64
CA PRO A 32 4.61 -6.83 8.74
C PRO A 32 6.14 -6.84 8.62
N ARG A 33 6.66 -6.59 7.42
CA ARG A 33 8.11 -6.60 7.16
C ARG A 33 8.59 -5.24 6.70
N ALA A 34 9.48 -4.63 7.47
CA ALA A 34 10.19 -3.43 7.03
C ALA A 34 11.30 -3.79 6.05
N PHE A 35 11.45 -3.00 4.98
CA PHE A 35 12.57 -3.10 4.07
C PHE A 35 12.84 -1.77 3.37
N THR A 36 14.01 -1.67 2.74
CA THR A 36 14.46 -0.48 2.03
C THR A 36 14.64 -0.79 0.55
N LEU A 37 14.24 0.15 -0.29
CA LEU A 37 14.56 0.17 -1.71
C LEU A 37 15.53 1.30 -2.01
N LYS A 38 16.48 1.04 -2.90
CA LYS A 38 17.40 2.04 -3.45
C LYS A 38 16.74 2.81 -4.60
N SER A 39 17.33 3.95 -4.95
CA SER A 39 16.92 4.71 -6.13
C SER A 39 16.95 3.83 -7.39
N GLY A 40 15.86 3.86 -8.16
CA GLY A 40 15.67 3.07 -9.37
C GLY A 40 15.15 1.65 -9.14
N GLU A 41 15.12 1.14 -7.91
CA GLU A 41 14.58 -0.19 -7.63
C GLU A 41 13.06 -0.23 -7.79
N ARG A 42 12.56 -1.37 -8.26
CA ARG A 42 11.13 -1.64 -8.42
C ARG A 42 10.58 -2.26 -7.16
N LEU A 43 9.47 -1.70 -6.66
CA LEU A 43 8.68 -2.32 -5.62
C LEU A 43 7.87 -3.50 -6.17
N TYR A 44 7.22 -3.30 -7.30
CA TYR A 44 6.59 -4.35 -8.11
C TYR A 44 6.50 -3.91 -9.56
N LYS A 45 6.36 -4.87 -10.46
CA LYS A 45 6.21 -4.67 -11.90
C LYS A 45 4.77 -4.99 -12.32
N ARG A 46 4.31 -4.33 -13.39
CA ARG A 46 3.08 -4.71 -14.08
C ARG A 46 3.11 -6.20 -14.47
N GLY A 47 2.03 -6.90 -14.21
CA GLY A 47 1.88 -8.34 -14.45
C GLY A 47 2.36 -9.22 -13.30
N ASP A 48 3.03 -8.67 -12.28
CA ASP A 48 3.34 -9.44 -11.07
C ASP A 48 2.04 -9.81 -10.34
N VAL A 49 2.10 -10.90 -9.57
CA VAL A 49 0.97 -11.32 -8.72
C VAL A 49 0.74 -10.29 -7.61
N ALA A 50 -0.53 -9.97 -7.37
CA ALA A 50 -0.95 -9.08 -6.30
C ALA A 50 -1.41 -9.88 -5.08
N ASP A 51 -0.62 -9.87 -4.01
CA ASP A 51 -0.85 -10.66 -2.79
C ASP A 51 -0.50 -9.90 -1.48
N ARG A 52 -0.06 -8.65 -1.63
CA ARG A 52 0.44 -7.78 -0.55
C ARG A 52 0.27 -6.30 -0.89
N CYS A 53 0.35 -5.45 0.12
CA CYS A 53 0.42 -4.00 -0.05
C CYS A 53 1.58 -3.41 0.75
N TRP A 54 1.84 -2.11 0.57
CA TRP A 54 2.95 -1.43 1.22
C TRP A 54 2.57 -0.07 1.76
N ILE A 55 3.11 0.27 2.92
CA ILE A 55 3.03 1.58 3.56
C ILE A 55 4.37 2.29 3.37
N VAL A 56 4.35 3.54 2.90
CA VAL A 56 5.55 4.36 2.72
C VAL A 56 5.94 5.01 4.05
N LEU A 57 7.13 4.70 4.57
CA LEU A 57 7.69 5.32 5.78
C LEU A 57 8.56 6.52 5.46
N SER A 58 9.34 6.44 4.39
CA SER A 58 10.20 7.52 3.91
C SER A 58 10.43 7.39 2.41
N GLY A 59 10.77 8.50 1.76
CA GLY A 59 11.01 8.56 0.31
C GLY A 59 9.73 8.70 -0.52
N ASP A 60 9.90 8.61 -1.85
CA ASP A 60 8.84 8.80 -2.83
C ASP A 60 8.81 7.62 -3.81
N LEU A 61 7.64 6.99 -3.92
CA LEU A 61 7.38 6.02 -4.98
C LEU A 61 6.64 6.66 -6.15
N THR A 62 6.98 6.26 -7.36
CA THR A 62 6.30 6.69 -8.59
C THR A 62 5.67 5.52 -9.32
N ALA A 63 4.37 5.64 -9.58
CA ALA A 63 3.67 4.78 -10.53
C ALA A 63 4.08 5.16 -11.96
N LYS A 64 4.48 4.18 -12.77
CA LYS A 64 4.70 4.37 -14.21
C LYS A 64 3.76 3.46 -15.01
N ARG A 65 2.90 4.06 -15.83
CA ARG A 65 2.14 3.37 -16.87
C ARG A 65 2.76 3.71 -18.23
N ALA A 66 3.29 2.71 -18.92
CA ALA A 66 3.72 2.90 -20.31
C ALA A 66 2.48 3.17 -21.17
N SER A 67 2.43 4.32 -21.82
CA SER A 67 1.39 4.69 -22.79
C SER A 67 2.05 5.30 -24.02
N LEU A 68 1.62 4.83 -25.20
CA LEU A 68 2.11 5.33 -26.49
C LEU A 68 1.60 6.74 -26.83
N ARG A 69 0.58 7.25 -26.12
CA ARG A 69 -0.10 8.54 -26.42
C ARG A 69 0.13 9.63 -25.36
N SER A 70 0.49 9.26 -24.14
CA SER A 70 0.79 10.20 -23.06
C SER A 70 1.91 9.60 -22.19
N PRO A 71 3.14 10.13 -22.23
CA PRO A 71 4.30 9.33 -21.88
C PRO A 71 4.35 8.82 -20.44
N LEU A 72 3.72 9.47 -19.46
CA LEU A 72 3.84 9.04 -18.07
C LEU A 72 2.75 9.74 -17.22
N ARG A 73 1.70 9.03 -16.77
CA ARG A 73 1.00 9.49 -15.54
C ARG A 73 1.87 9.12 -14.36
N ARG A 74 2.52 10.13 -13.77
CA ARG A 74 3.32 10.00 -12.54
C ARG A 74 2.41 10.30 -11.35
N MET A 75 1.98 9.26 -10.64
CA MET A 75 1.43 9.42 -9.30
C MET A 75 2.56 9.24 -8.30
N VAL A 76 2.72 10.23 -7.41
CA VAL A 76 3.73 10.19 -6.34
C VAL A 76 3.06 9.76 -5.05
N TYR A 77 3.60 8.72 -4.43
CA TYR A 77 3.18 8.23 -3.12
C TYR A 77 4.20 8.70 -2.08
N ARG A 78 3.72 9.50 -1.12
CA ARG A 78 4.53 10.08 -0.03
C ARG A 78 4.39 9.26 1.25
N VAL A 79 5.15 9.64 2.28
CA VAL A 79 5.04 9.08 3.64
C VAL A 79 3.57 8.96 4.10
N GLY A 80 3.23 7.83 4.71
CA GLY A 80 1.88 7.47 5.14
C GLY A 80 1.00 6.89 4.03
N SER A 81 1.36 7.08 2.76
CA SER A 81 0.58 6.55 1.64
C SER A 81 0.63 5.02 1.60
N VAL A 82 -0.48 4.43 1.19
CA VAL A 82 -0.59 2.98 0.97
C VAL A 82 -0.68 2.69 -0.53
N THR A 83 0.15 1.77 -1.01
CA THR A 83 0.16 1.28 -2.40
C THR A 83 -0.03 -0.22 -2.48
N GLY A 84 -0.46 -0.73 -3.64
CA GLY A 84 -0.65 -2.16 -3.85
C GLY A 84 -1.85 -2.76 -3.12
N ILE A 85 -2.78 -1.93 -2.64
CA ILE A 85 -3.97 -2.32 -1.85
C ILE A 85 -4.80 -3.43 -2.53
N GLN A 86 -4.85 -3.44 -3.86
CA GLN A 86 -5.51 -4.50 -4.62
C GLN A 86 -5.00 -5.90 -4.24
N GLY A 87 -3.72 -6.05 -3.88
CA GLY A 87 -3.18 -7.34 -3.44
C GLY A 87 -3.78 -7.85 -2.13
N LEU A 88 -4.38 -6.96 -1.32
CA LEU A 88 -5.20 -7.36 -0.18
C LEU A 88 -6.65 -7.61 -0.60
N ALA A 89 -7.26 -6.72 -1.40
CA ALA A 89 -8.69 -6.81 -1.73
C ALA A 89 -9.03 -7.94 -2.74
N ASP A 90 -8.17 -8.17 -3.72
CA ASP A 90 -8.35 -9.10 -4.84
C ASP A 90 -7.04 -9.89 -5.07
N PRO A 91 -6.72 -10.83 -4.17
CA PRO A 91 -5.46 -11.55 -4.18
C PRO A 91 -5.37 -12.50 -5.38
N GLY A 92 -4.19 -12.59 -5.97
CA GLY A 92 -3.95 -13.39 -7.17
C GLY A 92 -4.20 -12.66 -8.49
N SER A 93 -4.77 -11.45 -8.44
CA SER A 93 -4.85 -10.57 -9.61
C SER A 93 -3.47 -10.07 -10.06
N GLU A 94 -3.39 -9.52 -11.27
CA GLU A 94 -2.15 -8.95 -11.80
C GLU A 94 -2.01 -7.45 -11.44
N ARG A 95 -0.80 -7.03 -11.09
CA ARG A 95 -0.48 -5.60 -10.93
C ARG A 95 -0.72 -4.86 -12.24
N ALA A 96 -1.60 -3.86 -12.23
CA ALA A 96 -1.92 -3.06 -13.42
C ALA A 96 -0.78 -2.12 -13.86
N ILE A 97 0.14 -1.77 -12.96
CA ILE A 97 1.22 -0.79 -13.16
C ILE A 97 2.52 -1.24 -12.49
N SER A 98 3.63 -0.63 -12.88
CA SER A 98 4.91 -0.78 -12.18
C SER A 98 5.12 0.37 -11.20
N MET A 99 5.71 0.07 -10.04
CA MET A 99 6.04 1.04 -8.99
C MET A 99 7.55 1.07 -8.76
N ILE A 100 8.14 2.26 -8.80
CA ILE A 100 9.60 2.45 -8.72
C ILE A 100 9.93 3.46 -7.63
N CYS A 101 10.97 3.21 -6.85
CA CYS A 101 11.59 4.20 -5.98
C CYS A 101 12.38 5.21 -6.81
N GLU A 102 12.01 6.49 -6.76
CA GLU A 102 12.80 7.53 -7.42
C GLU A 102 14.06 7.85 -6.58
N LYS A 103 13.95 7.75 -5.26
CA LYS A 103 15.03 7.90 -4.28
C LYS A 103 15.04 6.69 -3.33
N ARG A 104 15.92 6.68 -2.32
CA ARG A 104 15.83 5.68 -1.25
C ARG A 104 14.46 5.77 -0.58
N CYS A 105 13.76 4.64 -0.44
CA CYS A 105 12.49 4.58 0.26
C CYS A 105 12.52 3.48 1.33
N GLU A 106 11.87 3.73 2.46
CA GLU A 106 11.63 2.74 3.51
C GLU A 106 10.15 2.41 3.55
N LEU A 107 9.84 1.12 3.64
CA LEU A 107 8.51 0.58 3.40
C LEU A 107 8.19 -0.49 4.43
N ILE A 108 6.91 -0.61 4.77
CA ILE A 108 6.38 -1.78 5.46
C ILE A 108 5.54 -2.57 4.47
N GLU A 109 5.91 -3.83 4.25
CA GLU A 109 5.10 -4.81 3.54
C GLU A 109 4.05 -5.41 4.47
N ILE A 110 2.81 -5.44 3.98
CA ILE A 110 1.66 -6.09 4.61
C ILE A 110 1.17 -7.17 3.65
N GLY A 111 1.41 -8.44 4.01
CA GLY A 111 0.90 -9.59 3.27
C GLY A 111 -0.56 -9.86 3.61
N ARG A 112 -1.26 -10.59 2.74
CA ARG A 112 -2.58 -11.14 3.07
C ARG A 112 -2.50 -12.31 4.07
N GLU A 113 -1.35 -13.01 4.07
CA GLU A 113 -1.07 -14.07 5.03
C GLU A 113 -1.21 -13.54 6.47
N GLY A 114 -2.06 -14.18 7.26
CA GLY A 114 -2.29 -13.82 8.66
C GLY A 114 -3.46 -12.86 8.91
N ILE A 115 -4.05 -12.24 7.88
CA ILE A 115 -5.27 -11.43 8.05
C ILE A 115 -6.41 -12.28 8.60
N ASP A 116 -6.55 -13.52 8.13
CA ASP A 116 -7.61 -14.43 8.58
C ASP A 116 -7.47 -14.86 10.04
N ALA A 117 -6.29 -14.68 10.64
CA ALA A 117 -6.01 -14.98 12.04
C ALA A 117 -6.28 -13.80 12.98
N LEU A 118 -6.57 -12.60 12.44
CA LEU A 118 -7.05 -11.47 13.23
C LEU A 118 -8.46 -11.75 13.74
N ASP A 119 -8.83 -11.14 14.87
CA ASP A 119 -10.20 -11.28 15.36
C ASP A 119 -11.23 -10.63 14.40
N ALA A 120 -12.51 -10.92 14.61
CA ALA A 120 -13.56 -10.45 13.71
C ALA A 120 -13.67 -8.92 13.64
N GLU A 121 -13.54 -8.22 14.76
CA GLU A 121 -13.65 -6.76 14.82
C GLU A 121 -12.48 -6.09 14.11
N THR A 122 -11.26 -6.57 14.38
CA THR A 122 -10.02 -6.12 13.76
C THR A 122 -10.05 -6.34 12.24
N ARG A 123 -10.57 -7.49 11.77
CA ARG A 123 -10.75 -7.73 10.33
C ARG A 123 -11.76 -6.80 9.70
N VAL A 124 -12.91 -6.58 10.34
CA VAL A 124 -13.94 -5.65 9.83
C VAL A 124 -13.34 -4.26 9.67
N MET A 125 -12.66 -3.75 10.69
CA MET A 125 -12.04 -2.43 10.64
C MET A 125 -10.94 -2.34 9.57
N LEU A 126 -10.13 -3.38 9.40
CA LEU A 126 -9.14 -3.44 8.30
C LEU A 126 -9.83 -3.29 6.95
N TRP A 127 -10.91 -4.04 6.71
CA TRP A 127 -11.61 -4.01 5.43
C TRP A 127 -12.37 -2.70 5.19
N GLU A 128 -12.89 -2.06 6.24
CA GLU A 128 -13.43 -0.70 6.16
C GLU A 128 -12.37 0.31 5.71
N ASN A 129 -11.15 0.22 6.26
CA ASN A 129 -10.04 1.08 5.88
C ASN A 129 -9.57 0.80 4.44
N VAL A 130 -9.46 -0.48 4.04
CA VAL A 130 -9.16 -0.88 2.66
C VAL A 130 -10.20 -0.31 1.69
N ALA A 131 -11.49 -0.45 1.99
CA ALA A 131 -12.56 0.08 1.17
C ALA A 131 -12.47 1.62 1.05
N ARG A 132 -12.25 2.31 2.17
CA ARG A 132 -12.08 3.78 2.21
C ARG A 132 -10.91 4.24 1.34
N LEU A 133 -9.77 3.55 1.42
CA LEU A 133 -8.59 3.86 0.61
C LEU A 133 -8.83 3.64 -0.88
N LEU A 134 -9.49 2.54 -1.26
CA LEU A 134 -9.85 2.27 -2.66
C LEU A 134 -10.82 3.32 -3.20
N MET A 135 -11.86 3.67 -2.44
CA MET A 135 -12.82 4.72 -2.82
C MET A 135 -12.15 6.08 -3.00
N ARG A 136 -11.23 6.46 -2.10
CA ARG A 136 -10.45 7.71 -2.22
C ARG A 136 -9.60 7.72 -3.49
N LYS A 137 -8.92 6.61 -3.80
CA LYS A 137 -8.11 6.49 -5.02
C LYS A 137 -8.99 6.55 -6.28
N LEU A 138 -10.14 5.89 -6.28
CA LEU A 138 -11.09 5.95 -7.39
C LEU A 138 -11.59 7.39 -7.62
N ALA A 139 -11.98 8.08 -6.55
CA ALA A 139 -12.43 9.47 -6.62
C ALA A 139 -11.33 10.41 -7.19
N LEU A 140 -10.07 10.24 -6.77
CA LEU A 140 -8.95 11.00 -7.32
C LEU A 140 -8.75 10.74 -8.82
N CYS A 141 -8.83 9.49 -9.27
CA CYS A 141 -8.71 9.15 -10.68
C CYS A 141 -9.84 9.79 -11.53
N LEU A 142 -11.09 9.72 -11.03
CA LEU A 142 -12.24 10.31 -11.72
C LEU A 142 -12.15 11.85 -11.78
N TYR A 143 -11.69 12.48 -10.71
CA TYR A 143 -11.48 13.93 -10.68
C TYR A 143 -10.42 14.34 -11.72
N GLU A 144 -9.27 13.68 -11.75
CA GLU A 144 -8.20 13.98 -12.73
C GLU A 144 -8.65 13.80 -14.18
N GLU A 145 -9.52 12.84 -14.48
CA GLU A 145 -10.06 12.64 -15.84
C GLU A 145 -11.05 13.74 -16.25
N SER A 146 -11.81 14.29 -15.30
CA SER A 146 -12.85 15.29 -15.56
C SER A 146 -12.32 16.69 -15.94
N PHE A 147 -11.02 16.97 -15.77
CA PHE A 147 -10.38 18.25 -16.15
C PHE A 147 -9.51 18.14 -17.43
N HIS A 148 -9.56 16.99 -18.11
CA HIS A 148 -8.83 16.76 -19.35
C HIS A 148 -9.75 16.64 -20.58
N ASP A 149 -11.04 16.96 -20.43
CA ASP A 149 -12.03 17.14 -21.51
C ASP A 149 -12.31 18.64 -21.77
#